data_AF-A0A2V8QCZ2-F1
#
_entry.id   AF-A0A2V8QCZ2-F1
#
_cell.length_a   1.000
_cell.length_b   1.000
_cell.length_c   1.000
_cell.angle_alpha   90.00
_cell.angle_beta   90.00
_cell.angle_gamma   90.00
#
_symmetry.space_group_name_H-M   'P 1'
#
loop_
_entity.id
_entity.type
_entity.pdbx_description
1 polymer ?
#
loop_
_entity_poly.entity_id
_entity_poly.type
_entity_poly.pdbx_seq_one_letter_code
_entity_poly.pdbx_strand_id
1 'polypeptide(L)'
;MKGSKKTIPFRKTAACPSSKTLLYFRTEKLSLEISTLVQYHLKSCEFCQAEVMLLAHHQRKQKHDLKTPELPMNLRILAESILCHGTG
;
A
#
# COMPACT_ATOMS: atom_id res chain seq x y z
N MET A 1 -20.08 2.07 36.76
CA MET A 1 -18.74 1.71 36.25
C MET A 1 -18.62 2.25 34.83
N LYS A 2 -17.96 3.39 34.62
CA LYS A 2 -17.75 3.97 33.27
C LYS A 2 -16.49 3.34 32.68
N GLY A 3 -16.65 2.37 31.78
CA GLY A 3 -15.53 1.84 31.01
C GLY A 3 -15.02 2.91 30.05
N SER A 4 -13.87 3.50 30.33
CA SER A 4 -13.16 4.37 29.38
C SER A 4 -12.92 3.60 28.09
N LYS A 5 -13.61 3.99 27.01
CA LYS A 5 -13.36 3.45 25.68
C LYS A 5 -11.95 3.88 25.28
N LYS A 6 -11.01 2.93 25.27
CA LYS A 6 -9.66 3.18 24.73
C LYS A 6 -9.82 3.47 23.24
N THR A 7 -9.54 4.70 22.83
CA THR A 7 -9.46 5.08 21.42
C THR A 7 -8.21 4.43 20.83
N ILE A 8 -8.38 3.40 20.02
CA ILE A 8 -7.26 2.77 19.32
C ILE A 8 -6.83 3.74 18.21
N PRO A 9 -5.56 4.16 18.17
CA PRO A 9 -5.11 5.12 17.17
C PRO A 9 -5.14 4.47 15.77
N PHE A 10 -5.78 5.14 14.80
CA PHE A 10 -5.81 4.72 13.40
C PHE A 10 -4.46 5.00 12.72
N ARG A 11 -3.48 4.15 12.98
CA ARG A 11 -2.12 4.25 12.40
C ARG A 11 -1.45 2.88 12.34
N LYS A 12 -0.48 2.74 11.44
CA LYS A 12 0.44 1.60 11.49
C LYS A 12 1.33 1.66 12.72
N THR A 13 1.58 0.51 13.31
CA THR A 13 2.59 0.31 14.35
C THR A 13 3.65 -0.66 13.84
N ALA A 14 4.74 -0.85 14.60
CA ALA A 14 5.77 -1.83 14.25
C ALA A 14 5.23 -3.28 14.17
N ALA A 15 4.09 -3.57 14.81
CA ALA A 15 3.42 -4.86 14.74
C ALA A 15 2.50 -5.02 13.51
N CYS A 16 2.31 -3.97 12.71
CA CYS A 16 1.50 -4.04 11.50
C CYS A 16 2.25 -4.72 10.36
N PRO A 17 1.59 -5.58 9.57
CA PRO A 17 2.18 -6.16 8.39
C PRO A 17 2.52 -5.08 7.34
N SER A 18 3.54 -5.37 6.54
CA SER A 18 3.88 -4.51 5.40
C SER A 18 2.76 -4.48 4.37
N SER A 19 2.65 -3.39 3.59
CA SER A 19 1.68 -3.30 2.49
C SER A 19 1.87 -4.41 1.45
N LYS A 20 3.13 -4.83 1.22
CA LYS A 20 3.46 -5.96 0.34
C LYS A 20 2.89 -7.28 0.88
N THR A 21 2.99 -7.50 2.19
CA THR A 21 2.41 -8.67 2.86
C THR A 21 0.88 -8.67 2.75
N LEU A 22 0.21 -7.54 2.99
CA LEU A 22 -1.25 -7.42 2.81
C LEU A 22 -1.69 -7.68 1.36
N LEU A 23 -0.89 -7.24 0.38
CA LEU A 23 -1.15 -7.51 -1.03
C LEU A 23 -0.97 -8.99 -1.37
N TYR A 24 0.04 -9.67 -0.82
CA TYR A 24 0.21 -11.10 -0.98
C TYR A 24 -0.86 -11.92 -0.26
N PHE A 25 -1.26 -11.50 0.94
CA PHE A 25 -2.36 -12.09 1.69
C PHE A 25 -3.62 -12.12 0.84
N ARG A 26 -3.94 -10.98 0.24
CA ARG A 26 -5.12 -10.85 -0.63
C ARG A 26 -5.02 -11.61 -1.95
N THR A 27 -3.81 -11.74 -2.52
CA THR A 27 -3.62 -12.48 -3.78
C THR A 27 -3.39 -13.98 -3.55
N GLU A 28 -3.61 -14.47 -2.32
CA GLU A 28 -3.41 -15.88 -1.92
C GLU A 28 -1.99 -16.39 -2.21
N LYS A 29 -1.01 -15.48 -2.21
CA LYS A 29 0.42 -15.78 -2.46
C LYS A 29 1.24 -15.97 -1.19
N LEU A 30 0.59 -15.98 -0.02
CA LEU A 30 1.24 -16.26 1.25
C LEU A 30 1.10 -17.74 1.62
N SER A 31 2.07 -18.24 2.39
CA SER A 31 1.90 -19.52 3.08
C SER A 31 0.73 -19.45 4.07
N LEU A 32 0.14 -20.61 4.36
CA LEU A 32 -0.99 -20.72 5.28
C LEU A 32 -0.69 -20.10 6.65
N GLU A 33 0.51 -20.32 7.19
CA GLU A 33 0.95 -19.79 8.48
C GLU A 33 1.00 -18.26 8.51
N ILE A 34 1.52 -17.62 7.46
CA ILE A 34 1.58 -16.15 7.41
C ILE A 34 0.17 -15.59 7.18
N SER A 35 -0.65 -16.29 6.39
CA SER A 35 -2.03 -15.90 6.14
C SER A 35 -2.86 -15.87 7.42
N THR A 36 -2.75 -16.87 8.29
CA THR A 36 -3.47 -16.90 9.57
C THR A 36 -3.01 -15.80 10.52
N LEU A 37 -1.71 -15.49 10.56
CA LEU A 37 -1.18 -14.37 11.36
C LEU A 37 -1.71 -13.02 10.87
N VAL A 38 -1.73 -12.79 9.55
CA VAL A 38 -2.29 -11.57 8.98
C VAL A 38 -3.78 -11.49 9.29
N GLN A 39 -4.53 -12.58 9.12
CA GLN A 39 -5.96 -12.62 9.42
C GLN A 39 -6.25 -12.31 10.89
N TYR A 40 -5.42 -12.80 11.82
CA TYR A 40 -5.51 -12.46 13.24
C TYR A 40 -5.25 -10.97 13.48
N HIS A 41 -4.21 -10.40 12.85
CA HIS A 41 -3.91 -8.97 12.95
C HIS A 41 -5.08 -8.10 12.44
N LEU A 42 -5.67 -8.47 11.29
CA LEU A 42 -6.77 -7.73 10.68
C LEU A 42 -8.03 -7.63 11.56
N LYS A 43 -8.25 -8.59 12.47
CA LYS A 43 -9.35 -8.53 13.45
C LYS A 43 -9.16 -7.47 14.52
N SER A 44 -7.92 -7.03 14.76
CA SER A 44 -7.57 -6.08 15.83
C SER A 44 -7.06 -4.73 15.33
N CYS A 45 -6.75 -4.61 14.03
CA CYS A 45 -6.21 -3.39 13.44
C CYS A 45 -7.14 -2.84 12.35
N GLU A 46 -7.91 -1.82 12.70
CA GLU A 46 -8.80 -1.12 11.77
C GLU A 46 -8.05 -0.48 10.59
N PHE A 47 -6.81 -0.01 10.81
CA PHE A 47 -5.97 0.55 9.75
C PHE A 47 -5.64 -0.48 8.67
N CYS A 48 -5.10 -1.64 9.07
CA CYS A 48 -4.71 -2.68 8.11
C CYS A 48 -5.94 -3.29 7.42
N GLN A 49 -7.07 -3.36 8.13
CA GLN A 49 -8.34 -3.78 7.53
C GLN A 49 -8.80 -2.80 6.44
N ALA A 50 -8.77 -1.50 6.71
CA ALA A 50 -9.07 -0.47 5.72
C ALA A 50 -8.09 -0.50 4.54
N GLU A 51 -6.80 -0.75 4.80
CA GLU A 51 -5.79 -0.87 3.75
C GLU A 51 -6.04 -2.08 2.85
N VAL A 52 -6.42 -3.25 3.40
CA VAL A 52 -6.79 -4.42 2.58
C VAL A 52 -7.99 -4.10 1.69
N MET A 53 -8.99 -3.35 2.18
CA MET A 53 -10.13 -2.90 1.39
C MET A 53 -9.74 -1.85 0.32
N LEU A 54 -8.82 -0.95 0.63
CA LEU A 54 -8.29 0.00 -0.34
C LEU A 54 -7.56 -0.73 -1.47
N LEU A 55 -6.68 -1.67 -1.11
CA LEU A 55 -6.04 -2.54 -2.07
C LEU A 55 -7.11 -3.30 -2.86
N ALA A 56 -8.17 -3.78 -2.19
CA ALA A 56 -9.35 -4.42 -2.80
C ALA A 56 -9.87 -3.63 -4.00
N HIS A 57 -10.22 -2.38 -3.73
CA HIS A 57 -10.75 -1.42 -4.69
C HIS A 57 -9.81 -1.12 -5.86
N HIS A 58 -8.49 -1.06 -5.59
CA HIS A 58 -7.48 -0.77 -6.61
C HIS A 58 -6.86 -2.02 -7.26
N GLN A 59 -7.44 -3.23 -7.10
CA GLN A 59 -7.03 -4.34 -7.98
C GLN A 59 -7.28 -3.89 -9.39
N ARG A 60 -6.22 -3.95 -10.21
CA ARG A 60 -6.22 -3.74 -11.65
C ARG A 60 -7.63 -3.64 -12.20
N LYS A 61 -8.15 -2.41 -12.31
CA LYS A 61 -8.88 -2.09 -13.55
C LYS A 61 -7.94 -2.60 -14.62
N GLN A 62 -8.33 -3.70 -15.29
CA GLN A 62 -7.59 -4.30 -16.39
C GLN A 62 -6.92 -3.17 -17.15
N LYS A 63 -5.61 -3.27 -17.39
CA LYS A 63 -4.82 -2.46 -18.33
C LYS A 63 -5.72 -1.68 -19.29
N HIS A 64 -6.27 -0.56 -18.85
CA HIS A 64 -7.20 0.16 -19.69
C HIS A 64 -6.31 1.11 -20.44
N ASP A 65 -5.50 0.55 -21.35
CA ASP A 65 -4.42 1.20 -22.09
C ASP A 65 -4.05 2.52 -21.44
N LEU A 66 -3.48 2.44 -20.22
CA LEU A 66 -2.87 3.62 -19.63
C LEU A 66 -1.64 3.82 -20.49
N LYS A 67 -1.84 4.42 -21.67
CA LYS A 67 -0.79 4.98 -22.48
C LYS A 67 -0.02 5.80 -21.48
N THR A 68 1.22 5.38 -21.22
CA THR A 68 2.15 6.22 -20.49
C THR A 68 2.05 7.58 -21.17
N PRO A 69 1.55 8.62 -20.48
CA PRO A 69 1.37 9.90 -21.13
C PRO A 69 2.74 10.29 -21.67
N GLU A 70 2.80 10.64 -22.95
CA GLU A 70 4.07 11.08 -23.52
C GLU A 70 4.54 12.28 -22.71
N LEU A 71 5.72 12.14 -22.10
CA LEU A 71 6.32 13.23 -21.35
C LEU A 71 6.53 14.39 -22.32
N PRO A 72 5.91 15.57 -22.11
CA PRO A 72 6.11 16.73 -22.96
C PRO A 72 7.62 17.02 -23.12
N MET A 73 8.05 17.31 -24.34
CA MET A 73 9.48 17.42 -24.68
C MET A 73 10.23 18.40 -23.77
N ASN A 74 9.61 19.53 -23.43
CA ASN A 74 10.18 20.52 -22.51
C ASN A 74 10.44 19.95 -21.10
N LEU A 75 9.56 19.08 -20.61
CA LEU A 75 9.73 18.43 -19.31
C LEU A 75 10.81 17.34 -19.37
N ARG A 76 10.95 16.65 -20.51
CA ARG A 76 12.03 15.69 -20.74
C ARG A 76 13.40 16.38 -20.73
N ILE A 77 13.55 17.46 -21.49
CA ILE A 77 14.79 18.25 -21.56
C ILE A 77 15.18 18.78 -20.17
N LEU A 78 14.21 19.29 -19.41
CA LEU A 78 14.44 19.76 -18.05
C LEU A 78 14.94 18.64 -17.13
N ALA A 79 14.29 17.49 -17.16
CA ALA A 79 14.69 16.34 -16.34
C ALA A 79 16.10 15.85 -16.69
N GLU A 80 16.42 15.77 -17.98
CA GLU A 80 17.75 15.42 -18.47
C GLU A 80 18.81 16.43 -18.02
N SER A 81 18.54 17.74 -18.11
CA SER A 81 19.46 18.78 -17.64
C SER A 81 19.72 18.69 -16.12
N ILE A 82 18.69 18.43 -15.32
CA ILE A 82 18.84 18.27 -13.87
C ILE A 82 19.69 17.04 -13.56
N LEU A 83 19.44 15.90 -14.24
CA LEU A 83 20.18 14.66 -14.02
C LEU A 83 21.65 14.77 -14.47
N CYS A 84 21.91 15.43 -15.60
CA CYS A 84 23.27 15.66 -16.08
C CYS A 84 24.06 16.63 -15.18
N HIS A 85 23.39 17.52 -14.44
CA HIS A 85 24.03 18.51 -13.57
C HIS A 85 24.07 18.08 -12.09
N GLY A 86 23.39 16.99 -11.72
CA GLY A 86 23.28 16.48 -10.34
C GLY A 86 24.40 15.52 -9.91
N THR A 87 25.34 15.19 -10.81
CA THR A 87 26.55 14.43 -10.51
C THR A 87 27.76 15.37 -10.58
N GLY A 88 27.89 16.25 -9.58
CA GLY A 88 29.09 17.04 -9.31
C GLY A 88 29.56 16.76 -7.90
#